data_AF-A0A5T1DUU4-F1
#
_entry.id   AF-A0A5T1DUU4-F1
#
_cell.length_a   1.000
_cell.length_b   1.000
_cell.length_c   1.000
_cell.angle_alpha   90.00
_cell.angle_beta   90.00
_cell.angle_gamma   90.00
#
_symmetry.space_group_name_H-M   'P 1'
#
loop_
_entity.id
_entity.type
_entity.pdbx_description
1 polymer ?
#
loop_
_entity_poly.entity_id
_entity_poly.type
_entity_poly.pdbx_seq_one_letter_code
_entity_poly.pdbx_strand_id
1 'polypeptide(L)'
;MHLIAFNALVAIFSFVIFYLQDKLFLNPNSINSMKGDLNLNTVISFITNTNLQHYSGESALSLLSQNTGILFAMFVSSASGYSACMAFCHALCSMQMGNFMKILCVLLRV
;
A
#
# COMPACT_ATOMS: atom_id res chain seq x y z
N MET A 1 -1.79 -16.07 -8.73
CA MET A 1 -3.01 -15.41 -8.21
C MET A 1 -2.80 -14.65 -6.90
N HIS A 2 -1.99 -15.16 -5.95
CA HIS A 2 -1.82 -14.52 -4.63
C HIS A 2 -1.28 -13.08 -4.66
N LEU A 3 -0.39 -12.74 -5.60
CA LEU A 3 0.20 -11.39 -5.70
C LEU A 3 -0.86 -10.32 -6.00
N ILE A 4 -1.66 -10.53 -7.05
CA ILE A 4 -2.67 -9.56 -7.51
C ILE A 4 -3.76 -9.41 -6.44
N ALA A 5 -4.25 -10.52 -5.89
CA ALA A 5 -5.27 -10.50 -4.85
C ALA A 5 -4.81 -9.76 -3.59
N PHE A 6 -3.55 -9.94 -3.19
CA PHE A 6 -2.98 -9.27 -2.03
C PHE A 6 -2.85 -7.75 -2.25
N ASN A 7 -2.28 -7.32 -3.38
CA ASN A 7 -2.17 -5.89 -3.70
C ASN A 7 -3.55 -5.22 -3.87
N ALA A 8 -4.54 -5.92 -4.43
CA ALA A 8 -5.91 -5.42 -4.51
C ALA A 8 -6.55 -5.24 -3.12
N LEU A 9 -6.32 -6.17 -2.19
CA LEU A 9 -6.83 -6.06 -0.82
C LEU A 9 -6.24 -4.86 -0.09
N VAL A 10 -4.93 -4.64 -0.22
CA VAL A 10 -4.23 -3.48 0.37
C VAL A 10 -4.73 -2.18 -0.26
N ALA A 11 -4.99 -2.18 -1.56
CA ALA A 11 -5.56 -1.01 -2.26
C ALA A 11 -6.94 -0.63 -1.69
N ILE A 12 -7.83 -1.62 -1.56
CA ILE A 12 -9.17 -1.40 -0.99
C ILE A 12 -9.07 -0.93 0.46
N PHE A 13 -8.19 -1.53 1.26
CA PHE A 13 -7.94 -1.15 2.63
C PHE A 13 -7.51 0.32 2.76
N SER A 14 -6.50 0.76 1.99
CA SER A 14 -6.04 2.15 2.00
C SER A 14 -7.09 3.12 1.47
N PHE A 15 -7.86 2.73 0.45
CA PHE A 15 -8.96 3.55 -0.09
C PHE A 15 -10.04 3.83 0.96
N VAL A 16 -10.42 2.81 1.72
CA VAL A 16 -11.42 2.94 2.80
C VAL A 16 -10.91 3.85 3.92
N ILE A 17 -9.62 3.75 4.28
CA ILE A 17 -9.01 4.64 5.28
C ILE A 17 -9.08 6.10 4.83
N PHE A 18 -8.66 6.40 3.60
CA PHE A 18 -8.66 7.78 3.09
C PHE A 18 -10.07 8.33 2.88
N TYR A 19 -11.04 7.46 2.59
CA TYR A 19 -12.44 7.84 2.47
C TYR A 19 -13.11 8.11 3.83
N LEU A 20 -12.74 7.35 4.87
CA LEU A 20 -13.30 7.47 6.22
C LEU A 20 -12.47 8.34 7.16
N GLN A 21 -11.40 8.99 6.68
CA GLN A 21 -10.45 9.72 7.54
C GLN A 21 -11.10 10.82 8.39
N ASP A 22 -12.22 11.38 7.93
CA ASP A 22 -13.01 12.37 8.66
C ASP A 22 -13.59 11.83 9.99
N LYS A 23 -13.94 10.53 10.02
CA LYS A 23 -14.57 9.86 11.18
C LYS A 23 -13.58 9.11 12.06
N LEU A 24 -12.30 9.09 11.70
CA LEU A 24 -11.26 8.32 12.38
C LEU A 24 -10.69 9.11 13.59
N PHE A 25 -10.42 8.40 14.69
CA PHE A 25 -10.09 8.96 16.02
C PHE A 25 -8.84 9.86 16.07
N LEU A 26 -7.93 9.73 15.10
CA LEU A 26 -6.61 10.39 15.08
C LEU A 26 -6.58 11.52 14.03
N ASN A 27 -7.56 12.43 14.14
CA ASN A 27 -7.69 13.61 13.28
C ASN A 27 -7.71 14.92 14.09
N PRO A 28 -6.56 15.34 14.68
CA PRO A 28 -6.49 16.57 15.47
C PRO A 28 -6.75 17.84 14.63
N ASN A 29 -6.53 17.77 13.32
CA ASN A 29 -6.67 18.89 12.39
C ASN A 29 -8.04 18.94 11.69
N SER A 30 -9.00 18.09 12.08
CA SER A 30 -10.34 18.00 11.44
C SER A 30 -10.28 17.95 9.91
N ILE A 31 -9.35 17.17 9.37
CA ILE A 31 -9.13 17.02 7.93
C ILE A 31 -10.29 16.23 7.33
N ASN A 32 -10.98 16.83 6.36
CA ASN A 32 -12.08 16.20 5.63
C ASN A 32 -11.61 15.00 4.79
N SER A 33 -12.53 14.12 4.42
CA SER A 33 -12.26 13.01 3.50
C SER A 33 -11.73 13.47 2.14
N MET A 34 -10.79 12.70 1.58
CA MET A 34 -10.28 12.95 0.24
C MET A 34 -11.38 12.79 -0.83
N LYS A 35 -11.36 13.66 -1.85
CA LYS A 35 -12.17 13.47 -3.07
C LYS A 35 -11.88 12.11 -3.70
N GLY A 36 -12.91 11.45 -4.23
CA GLY A 36 -12.81 10.10 -4.81
C GLY A 36 -11.68 9.95 -5.84
N ASP A 37 -11.56 10.91 -6.76
CA ASP A 37 -10.53 10.88 -7.81
C ASP A 37 -9.11 10.99 -7.24
N LEU A 38 -8.93 11.85 -6.22
CA LEU A 38 -7.64 12.04 -5.56
C LEU A 38 -7.27 10.83 -4.70
N ASN A 39 -8.25 10.27 -3.98
CA ASN A 39 -8.09 9.06 -3.19
C ASN A 39 -7.63 7.89 -4.07
N LEU A 40 -8.33 7.64 -5.19
CA LEU A 40 -8.00 6.56 -6.11
C LEU A 40 -6.58 6.71 -6.70
N ASN A 41 -6.23 7.90 -7.19
CA ASN A 41 -4.87 8.16 -7.69
C ASN A 41 -3.80 7.92 -6.61
N THR A 42 -4.07 8.37 -5.40
CA THR A 42 -3.16 8.20 -4.26
C THR A 42 -2.96 6.72 -3.92
N VAL A 43 -4.04 5.96 -3.78
CA VAL A 43 -3.99 4.54 -3.46
C VAL A 43 -3.22 3.75 -4.52
N ILE A 44 -3.53 3.96 -5.81
CA ILE A 44 -2.86 3.24 -6.90
C ILE A 44 -1.37 3.57 -6.88
N SER A 45 -1.02 4.85 -6.76
CA SER A 45 0.35 5.33 -6.70
C SER A 45 1.19 4.67 -5.59
N PHE A 46 0.63 4.48 -4.40
CA PHE A 46 1.32 3.80 -3.30
C PHE A 46 1.40 2.28 -3.48
N ILE A 47 0.36 1.65 -4.04
CA ILE A 47 0.37 0.21 -4.35
C ILE A 47 1.38 -0.13 -5.44
N THR A 48 1.55 0.75 -6.43
CA THR A 48 2.55 0.59 -7.50
C THR A 48 3.94 1.06 -7.08
N ASN A 49 4.13 1.45 -5.82
CA ASN A 49 5.39 1.99 -5.27
C ASN A 49 5.93 3.20 -6.05
N THR A 50 5.03 3.96 -6.69
CA THR A 50 5.37 5.18 -7.44
C THR A 50 5.47 6.39 -6.52
N ASN A 51 4.64 6.40 -5.46
CA ASN A 51 4.63 7.45 -4.44
C ASN A 51 4.45 8.87 -5.02
N LEU A 52 3.71 8.98 -6.13
CA LEU A 52 3.18 10.23 -6.69
C LEU A 52 2.22 10.89 -5.70
N GLN A 53 2.49 12.15 -5.35
CA GLN A 53 1.74 12.92 -4.35
C GLN A 53 1.12 14.15 -5.00
N HIS A 54 -0.18 14.08 -5.29
CA HIS A 54 -0.98 15.19 -5.82
C HIS A 54 -1.78 15.91 -4.72
N TYR A 55 -1.37 15.75 -3.46
CA TYR A 55 -2.01 16.30 -2.27
C TYR A 55 -0.96 16.93 -1.35
N SER A 56 -1.37 17.87 -0.50
CA SER A 56 -0.51 18.40 0.56
C SER A 56 -0.61 17.52 1.81
N GLY A 57 0.51 16.93 2.24
CA GLY A 57 0.52 15.97 3.35
C GLY A 57 -0.06 16.52 4.67
N GLU A 58 0.16 17.79 4.98
CA GLU A 58 -0.30 18.42 6.23
C GLU A 58 -1.78 18.81 6.22
N SER A 59 -2.35 19.06 5.03
CA SER A 59 -3.72 19.55 4.88
C SER A 59 -4.69 18.49 4.36
N ALA A 60 -4.18 17.41 3.77
CA ALA A 60 -4.99 16.40 3.07
C ALA A 60 -5.05 15.03 3.76
N LEU A 61 -4.14 14.72 4.69
CA LEU A 61 -4.14 13.45 5.42
C LEU A 61 -4.08 13.63 6.94
N SER A 62 -4.94 12.87 7.63
CA SER A 62 -4.83 12.69 9.08
C SER A 62 -3.56 11.92 9.47
N LEU A 63 -3.12 12.07 10.72
CA LEU A 63 -1.97 11.34 11.25
C LEU A 63 -2.14 9.82 11.12
N LEU A 64 -3.37 9.33 11.32
CA LEU A 64 -3.71 7.92 11.15
C LEU A 64 -3.61 7.47 9.70
N SER A 65 -4.11 8.28 8.77
CA SER A 65 -4.04 8.00 7.34
C SER A 65 -2.59 7.97 6.84
N GLN A 66 -1.73 8.87 7.34
CA GLN A 66 -0.30 8.87 7.03
C GLN A 66 0.39 7.60 7.55
N ASN A 67 0.17 7.22 8.81
CA ASN A 67 0.85 6.07 9.38
C ASN A 67 0.29 4.73 8.86
N THR A 68 -1.03 4.57 8.85
CA THR A 68 -1.69 3.29 8.59
C THR A 68 -2.07 3.09 7.13
N GLY A 69 -2.30 4.18 6.39
CA GLY A 69 -2.59 4.11 4.95
C GLY A 69 -1.31 4.19 4.13
N ILE A 70 -0.56 5.29 4.28
CA ILE A 70 0.61 5.57 3.46
C ILE A 70 1.83 4.75 3.87
N LEU A 71 2.26 4.85 5.14
CA LEU A 71 3.48 4.17 5.59
C LEU A 71 3.33 2.66 5.39
N PHE A 72 2.18 2.10 5.78
CA PHE A 72 1.86 0.69 5.54
C PHE A 72 1.94 0.31 4.06
N ALA A 73 1.31 1.09 3.17
CA ALA A 73 1.33 0.79 1.74
C ALA A 73 2.74 0.86 1.14
N MET A 74 3.61 1.76 1.61
CA MET A 74 5.01 1.85 1.18
C MET A 74 5.82 0.58 1.53
N PHE A 75 5.64 0.02 2.73
CA PHE A 75 6.31 -1.23 3.10
C PHE A 75 5.78 -2.42 2.31
N VAL A 76 4.46 -2.52 2.22
CA VAL A 76 3.80 -3.68 1.62
C VAL A 76 3.99 -3.72 0.11
N SER A 77 3.95 -2.58 -0.58
CA SER A 77 4.18 -2.52 -2.04
C SER A 77 5.61 -2.91 -2.39
N SER A 78 6.61 -2.40 -1.65
CA SER A 78 8.02 -2.76 -1.80
C SER A 78 8.25 -4.26 -1.59
N ALA A 79 7.72 -4.82 -0.49
CA ALA A 79 7.85 -6.24 -0.19
C ALA A 79 7.18 -7.13 -1.26
N SER A 80 6.06 -6.69 -1.83
CA SER A 80 5.38 -7.40 -2.93
C SER A 80 6.24 -7.43 -4.22
N GLY A 81 6.91 -6.31 -4.53
CA GLY A 81 7.81 -6.19 -5.68
C GLY A 81 9.04 -7.10 -5.56
N TYR A 82 9.67 -7.13 -4.38
CA TYR A 82 10.79 -8.03 -4.11
C TYR A 82 10.37 -9.51 -4.15
N SER A 83 9.18 -9.84 -3.65
CA SER A 83 8.65 -11.20 -3.72
C SER A 83 8.48 -11.67 -5.18
N ALA A 84 8.03 -10.79 -6.07
CA ALA A 84 7.92 -11.08 -7.50
C ALA A 84 9.29 -11.24 -8.17
N CYS A 85 10.24 -10.37 -7.85
CA CYS A 85 11.62 -10.43 -8.36
C CYS A 85 12.29 -11.76 -7.97
N MET A 86 12.12 -12.21 -6.72
CA MET A 86 12.71 -13.46 -6.26
C MET A 86 12.12 -14.69 -6.98
N ALA A 87 10.81 -14.70 -7.21
CA ALA A 87 10.16 -15.74 -8.01
C ALA A 87 10.67 -15.75 -9.46
N PHE A 88 10.93 -14.58 -10.05
CA PHE A 88 11.51 -14.44 -11.38
C PHE A 88 12.95 -14.97 -11.45
N CYS A 89 13.80 -14.60 -10.49
CA CYS A 89 15.17 -15.14 -10.40
C CYS A 89 15.18 -16.66 -10.24
N HIS A 90 14.29 -17.22 -9.42
CA HIS A 90 14.14 -18.67 -9.29
C HIS A 90 13.76 -19.33 -10.62
N ALA A 91 12.81 -18.73 -11.36
CA ALA A 91 12.40 -19.25 -12.66
C ALA A 91 13.56 -19.25 -13.68
N LEU A 92 14.40 -18.21 -13.70
CA LEU A 92 15.60 -18.15 -14.55
C LEU A 92 16.61 -19.25 -14.20
N CYS A 93 16.76 -19.59 -12.93
CA CYS A 93 17.64 -20.67 -12.48
C CYS A 93 17.01 -22.07 -12.59
N SER A 94 15.83 -22.21 -13.24
CA SER A 94 15.07 -23.47 -13.32
C SER A 94 14.72 -24.08 -11.94
N MET A 95 14.59 -23.22 -10.92
CA MET A 95 14.16 -23.59 -9.58
C MET A 95 12.65 -23.41 -9.45
N GLN A 96 12.03 -24.09 -8.47
CA GLN A 96 10.64 -23.78 -8.13
C GLN A 96 10.52 -22.32 -7.65
N MET A 97 9.55 -21.59 -8.20
CA MET A 97 9.28 -20.17 -7.94
C MET A 97 8.96 -19.82 -6.47
N GLY A 98 8.77 -20.83 -5.61
CA GLY A 98 8.47 -20.64 -4.20
C GLY A 98 7.04 -20.17 -3.93
N ASN A 99 6.71 -19.92 -2.67
CA ASN A 99 5.39 -19.43 -2.26
C ASN A 99 5.47 -17.92 -1.96
N PHE A 100 4.73 -17.13 -2.73
CA PHE A 100 4.64 -15.67 -2.60
C PHE A 100 4.41 -15.22 -1.16
N MET A 101 3.44 -15.82 -0.45
CA MET A 101 3.09 -15.38 0.91
C MET A 101 4.19 -15.66 1.93
N LYS A 102 4.98 -16.73 1.72
CA LYS A 102 6.14 -17.02 2.57
C LYS A 102 7.24 -15.99 2.37
N ILE A 103 7.57 -15.67 1.12
CA ILE A 103 8.59 -14.67 0.77
C ILE A 103 8.18 -13.30 1.29
N LEU A 104 6.92 -12.92 1.07
CA LEU A 104 6.34 -11.67 1.55
C LEU A 104 6.43 -11.55 3.08
N CYS A 105 6.08 -12.60 3.82
CA CYS A 105 6.12 -12.58 5.29
C CYS A 105 7.55 -12.48 5.83
N VAL A 106 8.54 -13.06 5.14
CA VAL A 106 9.96 -12.90 5.48
C VAL A 106 10.43 -11.47 5.24
N LEU A 107 9.99 -10.85 4.14
CA LEU A 107 10.35 -9.47 3.80
C LEU A 107 9.71 -8.43 4.73
N LEU A 108 8.52 -8.73 5.26
CA LEU A 108 7.81 -7.86 6.21
C LEU A 108 8.20 -8.08 7.67
N ARG A 109 9.18 -8.95 7.96
CA ARG A 109 9.64 -9.29 9.32
C ARG A 109 10.80 -8.43 9.83
N VAL A 110 11.10 -7.32 9.16
CA VAL A 110 12.09 -6.31 9.60
C VAL A 110 11.55 -5.58 10.82
#